data_AF-A0A925AC82-F1
#
_entry.id   AF-A0A925AC82-F1
#
_cell.length_a   1.000
_cell.length_b   1.000
_cell.length_c   1.000
_cell.angle_alpha   90.00
_cell.angle_beta   90.00
_cell.angle_gamma   90.00
#
_symmetry.space_group_name_H-M   'P 1'
#
loop_
_entity.id
_entity.type
_entity.pdbx_description
1 polymer ?
#
loop_
_entity_poly.entity_id
_entity_poly.type
_entity_poly.pdbx_seq_one_letter_code
_entity_poly.pdbx_strand_id
1 'polypeptide(L)'
;MSKNSNESNATPRPPQTAAPGALLSRPADQWVPALVKALTRQCELCRSLDTLSAKQSEQIRSGDSDGLLRVLAERQGFVDQVAELNDQIAPYRQQWETCLAAAGKDDRVRLEMLVNQLTDLVERIARQDDVDRAALEIQRSALSTELGGVIRGRGAVAAYNGAGAATNQPRFQDQNG
;
A
#
# COMPACT_ATOMS: atom_id res chain seq x y z
N MET A 1 49.11 11.43 -24.16
CA MET A 1 48.05 10.44 -24.42
C MET A 1 47.20 10.30 -23.17
N SER A 2 46.06 11.00 -23.08
CA SER A 2 44.99 10.70 -22.12
C SER A 2 43.68 11.04 -22.80
N LYS A 3 42.89 10.01 -23.13
CA LYS A 3 41.55 10.12 -23.71
C LYS A 3 40.56 10.30 -22.56
N ASN A 4 39.91 11.46 -22.49
CA ASN A 4 38.71 11.64 -21.67
C ASN A 4 37.54 10.97 -22.41
N SER A 5 37.10 9.82 -21.90
CA SER A 5 35.86 9.18 -22.32
C SER A 5 34.68 9.90 -21.68
N ASN A 6 33.88 10.51 -22.54
CA ASN A 6 32.62 11.16 -22.24
C ASN A 6 31.52 10.08 -22.16
N GLU A 7 31.16 9.63 -20.96
CA GLU A 7 29.98 8.79 -20.74
C GLU A 7 28.71 9.66 -20.77
N SER A 8 28.14 9.79 -21.97
CA SER A 8 26.77 10.25 -22.17
C SER A 8 25.80 9.27 -21.51
N ASN A 9 25.38 9.59 -20.29
CA ASN A 9 24.25 8.96 -19.62
C ASN A 9 22.95 9.43 -20.29
N ALA A 10 22.55 8.75 -21.36
CA ALA A 10 21.32 9.03 -22.09
C ALA A 10 20.13 8.50 -21.29
N THR A 11 19.45 9.40 -20.56
CA THR A 11 18.16 9.13 -19.92
C THR A 11 17.18 8.55 -20.95
N PRO A 12 16.55 7.39 -20.69
CA PRO A 12 15.56 6.83 -21.61
C PRO A 12 14.40 7.82 -21.78
N ARG A 13 14.17 8.23 -23.02
CA ARG A 13 13.06 9.11 -23.40
C ARG A 13 11.76 8.37 -23.05
N PRO A 14 10.85 8.95 -22.26
CA PRO A 14 9.57 8.30 -21.96
C PRO A 14 8.84 7.97 -23.26
N PRO A 15 8.09 6.86 -23.31
CA PRO A 15 7.31 6.48 -24.48
C PRO A 15 6.43 7.67 -24.87
N GLN A 16 6.57 8.12 -26.12
CA GLN A 16 5.72 9.17 -26.68
C GLN A 16 4.29 8.63 -26.72
N THR A 17 3.51 8.97 -25.69
CA THR A 17 2.07 8.72 -25.64
C THR A 17 1.46 9.43 -26.84
N ALA A 18 0.94 8.66 -27.80
CA ALA A 18 0.27 9.21 -28.96
C ALA A 18 -0.80 10.22 -28.51
N ALA A 19 -0.90 11.35 -29.21
CA ALA A 19 -1.83 12.42 -28.84
C ALA A 19 -3.24 11.86 -28.59
N PRO A 20 -3.95 12.28 -27.51
CA PRO A 20 -5.22 11.68 -27.08
C PRO A 20 -6.30 11.61 -28.17
N GLY A 21 -6.27 12.49 -29.17
CA GLY A 21 -7.23 12.50 -30.29
C GLY A 21 -6.97 11.44 -31.37
N ALA A 22 -5.79 10.82 -31.44
CA ALA A 22 -5.44 9.87 -32.49
C ALA A 22 -6.11 8.50 -32.31
N LEU A 23 -6.50 8.14 -31.08
CA LEU A 23 -7.09 6.83 -30.78
C LEU A 23 -8.54 6.72 -31.27
N LEU A 24 -9.35 7.77 -31.11
CA LEU A 24 -10.74 7.80 -31.61
C LEU A 24 -10.85 8.06 -33.11
N SER A 25 -9.74 8.39 -33.76
CA SER A 25 -9.69 8.46 -35.23
C SER A 25 -9.73 7.06 -35.87
N ARG A 26 -9.51 6.00 -35.08
CA ARG A 26 -9.62 4.60 -35.53
C ARG A 26 -11.03 4.06 -35.32
N PRO A 27 -11.50 3.14 -36.18
CA PRO A 27 -12.81 2.52 -36.00
C PRO A 27 -12.87 1.67 -34.72
N ALA A 28 -14.06 1.54 -34.15
CA ALA A 28 -14.29 0.94 -32.83
C ALA A 28 -13.82 -0.51 -32.73
N ASP A 29 -13.95 -1.28 -33.81
CA ASP A 29 -13.47 -2.65 -33.94
C ASP A 29 -11.96 -2.82 -33.66
N GLN A 30 -11.16 -1.76 -33.85
CA GLN A 30 -9.71 -1.82 -33.62
C GLN A 30 -9.29 -1.53 -32.18
N TRP A 31 -9.99 -0.64 -31.47
CA TRP A 31 -9.58 -0.21 -30.12
C TRP A 31 -10.40 -0.85 -29.00
N VAL A 32 -11.67 -1.22 -29.25
CA VAL A 32 -12.54 -1.86 -28.24
C VAL A 32 -11.91 -3.13 -27.67
N PRO A 33 -11.35 -4.07 -28.48
CA PRO A 33 -10.75 -5.29 -27.94
C PRO A 33 -9.57 -5.01 -27.01
N ALA A 34 -8.77 -3.98 -27.31
CA ALA A 34 -7.63 -3.57 -26.49
C ALA A 34 -8.10 -3.01 -25.14
N LEU A 35 -9.12 -2.15 -25.15
CA LEU A 35 -9.71 -1.58 -23.94
C LEU A 35 -10.36 -2.65 -23.07
N VAL A 36 -11.14 -3.56 -23.67
CA VAL A 36 -11.75 -4.70 -22.96
C VAL A 36 -10.68 -5.56 -22.31
N LYS A 37 -9.59 -5.87 -23.02
CA LYS A 37 -8.46 -6.64 -22.48
C LYS A 37 -7.81 -5.92 -21.30
N ALA A 38 -7.58 -4.61 -21.41
CA ALA A 38 -6.97 -3.81 -20.35
C ALA A 38 -7.85 -3.76 -19.09
N LEU A 39 -9.16 -3.50 -19.23
CA LEU A 39 -10.12 -3.49 -18.12
C LEU A 39 -10.28 -4.88 -17.48
N THR A 40 -10.30 -5.94 -18.30
CA THR A 40 -10.34 -7.33 -17.79
C THR A 40 -9.10 -7.61 -16.94
N ARG A 41 -7.91 -7.21 -17.43
CA ARG A 41 -6.66 -7.39 -16.69
C ARG A 41 -6.66 -6.58 -15.38
N GLN A 42 -7.17 -5.35 -15.39
CA GLN A 42 -7.34 -4.58 -14.14
C GLN A 42 -8.25 -5.28 -13.14
N CYS A 43 -9.38 -5.86 -13.59
CA CYS A 43 -10.24 -6.64 -12.71
C CYS A 43 -9.52 -7.86 -12.10
N GLU A 44 -8.69 -8.55 -12.88
CA GLU A 44 -7.86 -9.66 -12.36
C GLU A 44 -6.88 -9.19 -11.28
N LEU A 45 -6.14 -8.11 -11.55
CA LEU A 45 -5.18 -7.55 -10.60
C LEU A 45 -5.87 -7.08 -9.31
N CYS A 46 -7.03 -6.44 -9.42
CA CYS A 46 -7.81 -6.03 -8.25
C CYS A 46 -8.35 -7.24 -7.46
N ARG A 47 -8.75 -8.35 -8.11
CA ARG A 47 -9.09 -9.60 -7.40
C ARG A 47 -7.88 -10.20 -6.67
N SER A 48 -6.69 -10.13 -7.27
CA SER A 48 -5.45 -10.52 -6.59
C SER A 48 -5.18 -9.64 -5.37
N LEU A 49 -5.33 -8.31 -5.50
CA LEU A 49 -5.21 -7.38 -4.38
C LEU A 49 -6.21 -7.67 -3.26
N ASP A 50 -7.47 -7.94 -3.60
CA ASP A 50 -8.51 -8.32 -2.64
C ASP A 50 -8.16 -9.62 -1.88
N THR A 51 -7.63 -10.61 -2.59
CA THR A 51 -7.11 -11.85 -1.97
C THR A 51 -5.95 -11.56 -1.02
N LEU A 52 -5.05 -10.64 -1.40
CA LEU A 52 -3.95 -10.22 -0.55
C LEU A 52 -4.42 -9.39 0.65
N SER A 53 -5.49 -8.59 0.54
CA SER A 53 -6.09 -7.88 1.68
C SER A 53 -6.58 -8.89 2.72
N ALA A 54 -7.24 -9.97 2.30
CA ALA A 54 -7.66 -11.03 3.24
C ALA A 54 -6.46 -11.71 3.93
N LYS A 55 -5.36 -11.97 3.22
CA LYS A 55 -4.13 -12.50 3.81
C LYS A 55 -3.49 -11.51 4.79
N GLN A 56 -3.46 -10.22 4.44
CA GLN A 56 -2.94 -9.15 5.28
C GLN A 56 -3.67 -9.12 6.63
N SER A 57 -5.01 -9.15 6.61
CA SER A 57 -5.81 -9.21 7.84
C SER A 57 -5.47 -10.42 8.72
N GLU A 58 -5.17 -11.56 8.12
CA GLU A 58 -4.73 -12.75 8.87
C GLU A 58 -3.34 -12.57 9.50
N GLN A 59 -2.39 -11.96 8.78
CA GLN A 59 -1.06 -11.65 9.32
C GLN A 59 -1.16 -10.64 10.49
N ILE A 60 -2.04 -9.64 10.37
CA ILE A 60 -2.30 -8.67 11.44
C ILE A 60 -2.90 -9.37 12.66
N ARG A 61 -3.90 -10.25 12.48
CA ARG A 61 -4.52 -10.99 13.60
C ARG A 61 -3.54 -11.92 14.32
N SER A 62 -2.66 -12.58 13.57
CA SER A 62 -1.67 -13.51 14.13
C SER A 62 -0.43 -12.81 14.70
N GLY A 63 -0.23 -11.52 14.41
CA GLY A 63 0.96 -10.77 14.81
C GLY A 63 2.23 -11.14 14.03
N ASP A 64 2.10 -11.90 12.93
CA ASP A 64 3.23 -12.26 12.06
C ASP A 64 3.68 -11.04 11.23
N SER A 65 4.60 -10.28 11.80
CA SER A 65 5.15 -9.07 11.16
C SER A 65 5.94 -9.39 9.89
N ASP A 66 6.66 -10.52 9.84
CA ASP A 66 7.43 -10.92 8.67
C ASP A 66 6.51 -11.41 7.53
N GLY A 67 5.43 -12.12 7.89
CA GLY A 67 4.34 -12.43 6.98
C GLY A 67 3.66 -11.18 6.42
N LEU A 68 3.36 -10.22 7.28
CA LEU A 68 2.76 -8.95 6.89
C LEU A 68 3.63 -8.18 5.88
N LEU A 69 4.93 -8.04 6.14
CA LEU A 69 5.86 -7.36 5.23
C LEU A 69 5.94 -8.03 3.85
N ARG A 70 5.92 -9.38 3.80
CA ARG A 70 5.89 -10.13 2.53
C ARG A 70 4.62 -9.85 1.74
N VAL A 71 3.45 -9.85 2.40
CA VAL A 71 2.17 -9.54 1.75
C VAL A 71 2.17 -8.10 1.22
N LEU A 72 2.69 -7.13 1.97
CA LEU A 72 2.77 -5.73 1.53
C LEU A 72 3.67 -5.55 0.30
N ALA A 73 4.82 -6.24 0.26
CA ALA A 73 5.71 -6.21 -0.90
C ALA A 73 5.03 -6.80 -2.15
N GLU A 74 4.31 -7.93 -2.01
CA GLU A 74 3.55 -8.52 -3.10
C GLU A 74 2.44 -7.58 -3.59
N ARG A 75 1.70 -6.93 -2.67
CA ARG A 75 0.66 -5.94 -3.00
C ARG A 75 1.23 -4.77 -3.80
N GLN A 76 2.40 -4.24 -3.43
CA GLN A 76 3.02 -3.13 -4.15
C GLN A 76 3.22 -3.49 -5.64
N GLY A 77 3.71 -4.69 -5.93
CA GLY A 77 3.88 -5.15 -7.32
C GLY A 77 2.57 -5.22 -8.11
N PHE A 78 1.44 -5.52 -7.47
CA PHE A 78 0.11 -5.46 -8.10
C PHE A 78 -0.37 -4.02 -8.28
N VAL A 79 -0.15 -3.14 -7.29
CA VAL A 79 -0.50 -1.71 -7.37
C VAL A 79 0.25 -1.04 -8.52
N ASP A 80 1.54 -1.31 -8.67
CA ASP A 80 2.36 -0.78 -9.76
C ASP A 80 1.82 -1.20 -11.15
N GLN A 81 1.42 -2.47 -11.30
CA GLN A 81 0.79 -2.97 -12.53
C GLN A 81 -0.57 -2.31 -12.81
N VAL A 82 -1.39 -2.07 -11.76
CA VAL A 82 -2.66 -1.36 -11.91
C VAL A 82 -2.42 0.09 -12.34
N ALA A 83 -1.40 0.76 -11.78
CA ALA A 83 -1.01 2.11 -12.16
C ALA A 83 -0.58 2.18 -13.63
N GLU A 84 0.26 1.25 -14.08
CA GLU A 84 0.68 1.16 -15.48
C GLU A 84 -0.52 0.98 -16.43
N LEU A 85 -1.46 0.09 -16.09
CA LEU A 85 -2.67 -0.09 -16.90
C LEU A 85 -3.57 1.16 -16.87
N ASN A 86 -3.64 1.86 -15.75
CA ASN A 86 -4.40 3.11 -15.65
C ASN A 86 -3.86 4.18 -16.60
N ASP A 87 -2.54 4.25 -16.78
CA ASP A 87 -1.91 5.14 -17.75
C ASP A 87 -2.25 4.73 -19.19
N GLN A 88 -2.28 3.42 -19.48
CA GLN A 88 -2.68 2.91 -20.78
C GLN A 88 -4.16 3.19 -21.11
N ILE A 89 -5.03 3.14 -20.09
CA ILE A 89 -6.48 3.37 -20.24
C ILE A 89 -6.83 4.87 -20.20
N ALA A 90 -5.95 5.72 -19.68
CA ALA A 90 -6.19 7.16 -19.49
C ALA A 90 -6.76 7.88 -20.73
N PRO A 91 -6.30 7.62 -21.98
CA PRO A 91 -6.86 8.27 -23.16
C PRO A 91 -8.33 7.93 -23.41
N TYR A 92 -8.74 6.69 -23.13
CA TYR A 92 -10.13 6.27 -23.25
C TYR A 92 -10.99 6.86 -22.14
N ARG A 93 -10.45 6.92 -20.90
CA ARG A 93 -11.15 7.50 -19.75
C ARG A 93 -11.45 8.99 -19.95
N GLN A 94 -10.52 9.74 -20.54
CA GLN A 94 -10.72 11.18 -20.84
C GLN A 94 -11.86 11.43 -21.84
N GLN A 95 -12.19 10.44 -22.68
CA GLN A 95 -13.20 10.54 -23.74
C GLN A 95 -14.23 9.42 -23.60
N TRP A 96 -14.57 9.03 -22.37
CA TRP A 96 -15.34 7.83 -22.08
C TRP A 96 -16.71 7.80 -22.77
N GLU A 97 -17.46 8.90 -22.67
CA GLU A 97 -18.77 9.05 -23.30
C GLU A 97 -18.69 8.88 -24.84
N THR A 98 -17.65 9.45 -25.46
CA THR A 98 -17.42 9.32 -26.90
C THR A 98 -17.02 7.89 -27.27
N CYS A 99 -16.19 7.23 -26.46
CA CYS A 99 -15.83 5.82 -26.64
C CYS A 99 -17.09 4.94 -26.59
N LEU A 100 -17.92 5.10 -25.57
CA LEU A 100 -19.16 4.33 -25.43
C LEU A 100 -20.11 4.62 -26.60
N ALA A 101 -20.28 5.88 -27.00
CA ALA A 101 -21.13 6.24 -28.13
C ALA A 101 -20.66 5.64 -29.47
N ALA A 102 -19.35 5.40 -29.65
CA ALA A 102 -18.77 4.78 -30.83
C ALA A 102 -18.75 3.24 -30.78
N ALA A 103 -18.75 2.64 -29.59
CA ALA A 103 -18.76 1.18 -29.42
C ALA A 103 -20.10 0.54 -29.86
N GLY A 104 -20.07 -0.73 -30.26
CA GLY A 104 -21.28 -1.52 -30.51
C GLY A 104 -22.09 -1.75 -29.23
N LYS A 105 -23.38 -2.08 -29.36
CA LYS A 105 -24.27 -2.26 -28.20
C LYS A 105 -23.74 -3.32 -27.21
N ASP A 106 -23.30 -4.46 -27.72
CA ASP A 106 -22.79 -5.56 -26.87
C ASP A 106 -21.48 -5.17 -26.18
N ASP A 107 -20.62 -4.42 -26.88
CA ASP A 107 -19.37 -3.92 -26.31
C ASP A 107 -19.60 -2.88 -25.22
N ARG A 108 -20.58 -1.98 -25.37
CA ARG A 108 -20.95 -1.01 -24.32
C ARG A 108 -21.36 -1.72 -23.04
N VAL A 109 -22.27 -2.68 -23.13
CA VAL A 109 -22.74 -3.47 -21.98
C VAL A 109 -21.56 -4.15 -21.30
N ARG A 110 -20.64 -4.72 -22.08
CA ARG A 110 -19.43 -5.37 -21.54
C ARG A 110 -18.49 -4.39 -20.85
N LEU A 111 -18.26 -3.22 -21.45
CA LEU A 111 -17.41 -2.16 -20.90
C LEU A 111 -17.98 -1.62 -19.59
N GLU A 112 -19.28 -1.30 -19.56
CA GLU A 112 -20.00 -0.86 -18.36
C GLU A 112 -19.92 -1.91 -17.24
N MET A 113 -20.16 -3.19 -17.57
CA MET A 113 -20.02 -4.29 -16.61
C MET A 113 -18.61 -4.36 -16.02
N LEU A 114 -17.56 -4.23 -16.83
CA LEU A 114 -16.18 -4.26 -16.35
C LEU A 114 -15.84 -3.07 -15.46
N VAL A 115 -16.30 -1.87 -15.81
CA VAL A 115 -16.11 -0.66 -14.99
C VAL A 115 -16.82 -0.81 -13.64
N ASN A 116 -18.06 -1.30 -13.62
CA ASN A 116 -18.79 -1.54 -12.37
C ASN A 116 -18.08 -2.58 -11.50
N GLN A 117 -17.62 -3.69 -12.09
CA GLN A 117 -16.83 -4.69 -11.36
C GLN A 117 -15.55 -4.10 -10.75
N LEU A 118 -14.87 -3.23 -11.50
CA LEU A 118 -13.66 -2.56 -11.00
C LEU A 118 -13.97 -1.64 -9.83
N THR A 119 -15.04 -0.84 -9.92
CA THR A 119 -15.50 0.02 -8.83
C THR A 119 -15.80 -0.79 -7.56
N ASP A 120 -16.58 -1.86 -7.68
CA ASP A 120 -16.92 -2.74 -6.55
C ASP A 120 -15.68 -3.35 -5.89
N LEU A 121 -14.70 -3.76 -6.69
CA LEU A 121 -13.43 -4.32 -6.21
C LEU A 121 -12.61 -3.28 -5.45
N VAL A 122 -12.44 -2.08 -6.02
CA VAL A 122 -11.66 -1.00 -5.41
C VAL A 122 -12.30 -0.54 -4.10
N GLU A 123 -13.62 -0.38 -4.04
CA GLU A 123 -14.32 -0.02 -2.81
C GLU A 123 -14.20 -1.09 -1.72
N ARG A 124 -14.21 -2.38 -2.09
CA ARG A 124 -14.00 -3.47 -1.13
C ARG A 124 -12.58 -3.47 -0.57
N ILE A 125 -11.58 -3.31 -1.43
CA ILE A 125 -10.17 -3.25 -1.02
C ILE A 125 -9.94 -2.06 -0.10
N ALA A 126 -10.43 -0.87 -0.46
CA ALA A 126 -10.27 0.34 0.36
C ALA A 126 -10.89 0.18 1.76
N ARG A 127 -12.11 -0.36 1.85
CA ARG A 127 -12.76 -0.64 3.14
C ARG A 127 -11.97 -1.62 3.98
N GLN A 128 -11.42 -2.68 3.38
CA GLN A 128 -10.63 -3.67 4.12
C GLN A 128 -9.31 -3.06 4.62
N ASP A 129 -8.65 -2.25 3.79
CA ASP A 129 -7.40 -1.59 4.14
C ASP A 129 -7.60 -0.59 5.30
N ASP A 130 -8.74 0.11 5.36
CA ASP A 130 -9.10 0.98 6.48
C ASP A 130 -9.30 0.18 7.79
N VAL A 131 -9.96 -0.97 7.72
CA VAL A 131 -10.16 -1.88 8.87
C VAL A 131 -8.81 -2.40 9.37
N ASP A 132 -7.94 -2.86 8.48
CA ASP A 132 -6.62 -3.37 8.80
C ASP A 132 -5.73 -2.29 9.42
N ARG A 133 -5.78 -1.06 8.89
CA ARG A 133 -5.07 0.10 9.45
C ARG A 133 -5.52 0.40 10.87
N ALA A 134 -6.83 0.38 11.14
CA ALA A 134 -7.37 0.59 12.48
C ALA A 134 -6.92 -0.52 13.45
N ALA A 135 -6.90 -1.77 13.00
CA ALA A 135 -6.44 -2.91 13.81
C ALA A 135 -4.96 -2.78 14.21
N LEU A 136 -4.09 -2.43 13.26
CA LEU A 136 -2.67 -2.19 13.53
C LEU A 136 -2.44 -1.05 14.53
N GLU A 137 -3.22 0.03 14.44
CA GLU A 137 -3.12 1.16 15.36
C GLU A 137 -3.49 0.76 16.80
N ILE A 138 -4.53 -0.07 16.96
CA ILE A 138 -4.93 -0.62 18.25
C ILE A 138 -3.81 -1.50 18.84
N GLN A 139 -3.26 -2.42 18.04
CA GLN A 139 -2.16 -3.29 18.49
C GLN A 139 -0.92 -2.49 18.91
N ARG A 140 -0.55 -1.46 18.13
CA ARG A 140 0.56 -0.56 18.45
C ARG A 140 0.37 0.16 19.77
N SER A 141 -0.85 0.63 20.04
CA SER A 141 -1.20 1.34 21.27
C SER A 141 -1.15 0.42 22.50
N ALA A 142 -1.62 -0.82 22.37
CA ALA A 142 -1.53 -1.84 23.41
C ALA A 142 -0.06 -2.14 23.76
N LEU A 143 0.78 -2.42 22.76
CA LEU A 143 2.20 -2.71 22.95
C LEU A 143 2.94 -1.54 23.61
N SER A 144 2.62 -0.30 23.22
CA SER A 144 3.21 0.91 23.82
C SER A 144 2.87 1.04 25.31
N THR A 145 1.64 0.68 25.68
CA THR A 145 1.17 0.69 27.07
C THR A 145 1.89 -0.36 27.91
N GLU A 146 2.04 -1.58 27.37
CA GLU A 146 2.78 -2.67 28.00
C GLU A 146 4.25 -2.30 28.23
N LEU A 147 4.93 -1.77 27.20
CA LEU A 147 6.31 -1.30 27.29
C LEU A 147 6.46 -0.20 28.36
N GLY A 148 5.52 0.74 28.41
CA GLY A 148 5.49 1.78 29.46
C GLY A 148 5.32 1.20 30.87
N GLY A 149 4.54 0.13 31.02
CA GLY A 149 4.38 -0.62 32.27
C GLY A 149 5.69 -1.29 32.71
N VAL A 150 6.38 -1.98 31.80
CA VAL A 150 7.66 -2.66 32.08
C VAL A 150 8.74 -1.67 32.51
N ILE A 151 8.85 -0.52 31.82
CA ILE A 151 9.81 0.52 32.16
C ILE A 151 9.55 1.09 33.56
N ARG A 152 8.29 1.40 33.89
CA ARG A 152 7.90 1.88 35.24
C ARG A 152 8.19 0.84 36.32
N GLY A 153 7.90 -0.44 36.06
CA GLY A 153 8.20 -1.54 36.98
C GLY A 153 9.70 -1.67 37.29
N ARG A 154 10.56 -1.55 36.27
CA ARG A 154 12.02 -1.54 36.47
C ARG A 154 12.49 -0.34 37.29
N GLY A 155 11.91 0.84 37.07
CA GLY A 155 12.19 2.04 37.87
C GLY A 155 11.83 1.86 39.35
N ALA A 156 10.66 1.26 39.63
CA ALA A 156 10.25 0.97 41.00
C ALA A 156 11.20 -0.03 41.71
N VAL A 157 11.59 -1.13 41.04
CA VAL A 157 12.54 -2.10 41.60
C VAL A 157 13.91 -1.47 41.87
N ALA A 158 14.40 -0.61 40.98
CA ALA A 158 15.66 0.12 41.17
C ALA A 158 15.59 1.09 42.37
N ALA A 159 14.45 1.77 42.57
CA ALA A 159 14.26 2.68 43.70
C ALA A 159 14.27 1.94 45.05
N TYR A 160 13.62 0.77 45.13
CA TYR A 160 13.63 -0.03 46.37
C TYR A 160 15.01 -0.65 46.67
N ASN A 161 15.73 -1.12 45.65
CA ASN A 161 17.08 -1.66 45.84
C ASN A 161 18.12 -0.56 46.15
N GLY A 162 17.93 0.66 45.66
CA GLY A 162 18.78 1.81 45.98
C GLY A 162 18.54 2.39 47.37
N ALA A 163 17.30 2.38 47.86
CA ALA A 163 16.95 2.85 49.19
C ALA A 163 17.42 1.90 50.32
N GLY A 164 17.63 0.61 50.02
CA GLY A 164 18.17 -0.38 50.97
C GLY A 164 19.70 -0.32 51.18
N ALA A 165 20.44 0.41 50.35
CA ALA A 165 21.90 0.59 50.50
C ALA A 165 22.26 1.82 51.36
N ALA A 166 21.28 2.57 51.84
CA ALA A 166 21.46 3.71 52.74
C ALA A 166 21.22 3.34 54.22
N THR A 167 21.80 2.23 54.68
CA THR A 167 21.83 1.88 56.10
C THR A 167 23.19 1.29 56.47
N ASN A 168 24.23 2.13 56.58
CA ASN A 168 25.20 2.00 57.67
C ASN A 168 26.09 3.24 57.82
N GLN A 169 25.62 4.25 58.53
CA GLN A 169 26.54 5.01 59.39
C GLN A 169 25.82 5.41 60.68
N PRO A 170 25.81 4.55 61.72
CA PRO A 170 25.35 4.93 63.04
C PRO A 170 26.42 5.83 63.66
N ARG A 171 26.27 7.14 63.50
CA ARG A 171 27.13 8.12 64.17
C ARG A 171 26.58 8.38 65.57
N PHE A 172 26.84 7.44 66.48
CA PHE A 172 26.86 7.74 67.91
C PHE A 172 28.07 8.63 68.16
N GLN A 173 27.83 9.89 68.54
CA GLN A 173 28.86 10.70 69.18
C GLN A 173 28.21 11.54 70.28
N ASP A 174 27.91 10.85 71.38
CA ASP A 174 28.05 11.42 72.71
C ASP A 174 29.52 11.74 72.97
N GLN A 175 29.82 12.91 73.54
CA GLN A 175 30.62 13.09 74.76
C GLN A 175 31.14 14.54 74.92
N ASN A 176 30.69 15.18 76.00
CA ASN A 176 31.40 16.12 76.89
C ASN A 176 30.85 17.56 76.95
N GLY A 177 29.91 17.76 77.88
CA GLY A 177 29.75 18.97 78.68
C GLY A 177 29.90 18.60 80.16
#